data_AF-A0A381EFS9-F1
#
_entry.id   AF-A0A381EFS9-F1
#
_cell.length_a   1.000
_cell.length_b   1.000
_cell.length_c   1.000
_cell.angle_alpha   90.00
_cell.angle_beta   90.00
_cell.angle_gamma   90.00
#
_symmetry.space_group_name_H-M   'P 1'
#
loop_
_entity.id
_entity.type
_entity.pdbx_description
1 polymer ?
#
loop_
_entity_poly.entity_id
_entity_poly.type
_entity_poly.pdbx_seq_one_letter_code
_entity_poly.pdbx_strand_id
1 'polypeptide(L)'
;MRAATGTREPLIMDTTYFGRKWGVMVLYDACSKRALMVVAVERETNALYTQAVAALREKGIEIQSIICDGKSGLLDSFLGI
;
A
#
# COMPACT_ATOMS: atom_id res chain seq x y z
N MET A 1 -1.26 -5.15 30.28
CA MET A 1 -0.71 -5.73 29.03
C MET A 1 0.39 -4.81 28.54
N ARG A 2 1.61 -5.31 28.38
CA ARG A 2 2.72 -4.51 27.86
C ARG A 2 2.51 -4.32 26.36
N ALA A 3 2.35 -3.09 25.89
CA ALA A 3 2.50 -2.78 24.49
C ALA A 3 3.94 -3.16 24.12
N ALA A 4 4.10 -4.12 23.20
CA ALA A 4 5.39 -4.35 22.60
C ALA A 4 5.86 -3.01 22.05
N THR A 5 7.05 -2.58 22.43
CA THR A 5 7.87 -1.66 21.62
C THR A 5 8.20 -2.40 20.33
N GLY A 6 7.19 -2.59 19.49
CA GLY A 6 7.25 -3.29 18.23
C GLY A 6 7.71 -2.30 17.18
N THR A 7 8.71 -2.70 16.41
CA THR A 7 9.09 -2.05 15.18
C THR A 7 7.83 -1.75 14.36
N ARG A 8 7.61 -0.47 14.10
CA ARG A 8 6.53 0.02 13.26
C ARG A 8 6.88 -0.27 11.81
N GLU A 9 6.42 -1.41 11.31
CA GLU A 9 6.79 -1.88 9.98
C GLU A 9 5.93 -1.20 8.89
N PRO A 10 6.52 -0.92 7.71
CA PRO A 10 5.85 -0.17 6.66
C PRO A 10 4.80 -0.99 5.92
N LEU A 11 3.81 -0.29 5.35
CA LEU A 11 2.98 -0.84 4.29
C LEU A 11 3.79 -0.84 2.99
N ILE A 12 4.00 -2.02 2.40
CA ILE A 12 4.66 -2.14 1.10
C ILE A 12 3.58 -2.19 0.02
N MET A 13 3.71 -1.35 -0.99
CA MET A 13 2.80 -1.30 -2.13
C MET A 13 3.60 -1.56 -3.39
N ASP A 14 3.20 -2.55 -4.18
CA ASP A 14 3.82 -2.89 -5.46
C ASP A 14 2.76 -3.19 -6.52
N THR A 15 3.09 -2.94 -7.78
CA THR A 15 2.25 -3.31 -8.92
C THR A 15 3.05 -4.11 -9.93
N THR A 16 2.76 -5.41 -10.02
CA THR A 16 3.38 -6.29 -11.01
C THR A 16 2.51 -6.37 -12.27
N TYR A 17 3.07 -6.03 -13.43
CA TYR A 17 2.36 -6.07 -14.71
C TYR A 17 2.49 -7.42 -15.44
N PHE A 18 1.38 -7.88 -16.00
CA PHE A 18 1.30 -9.07 -16.84
C PHE A 18 1.11 -8.65 -18.30
N GLY A 19 2.24 -8.53 -19.02
CA GLY A 19 2.26 -7.97 -20.36
C GLY A 19 1.97 -6.46 -20.34
N ARG A 20 1.27 -5.96 -21.37
CA ARG A 20 0.98 -4.51 -21.53
C ARG A 20 -0.47 -4.12 -21.22
N LYS A 21 -1.29 -5.05 -20.73
CA LYS A 21 -2.75 -4.88 -20.66
C LYS A 21 -3.28 -4.70 -19.24
N TRP A 22 -2.66 -5.35 -18.25
CA TRP A 22 -3.11 -5.34 -16.88
C TRP A 22 -1.97 -5.72 -15.93
N GLY A 23 -2.17 -5.47 -14.64
CA GLY A 23 -1.27 -5.84 -13.56
C GLY A 23 -2.04 -6.18 -12.28
N VAL A 24 -1.30 -6.55 -11.26
CA VAL A 24 -1.82 -6.82 -9.92
C VAL A 24 -1.12 -5.87 -8.95
N MET A 25 -1.90 -5.06 -8.25
CA MET A 25 -1.44 -4.25 -7.14
C MET A 25 -1.61 -5.01 -5.84
N VAL A 26 -0.54 -5.05 -5.03
CA VAL A 26 -0.51 -5.72 -3.73
C VAL A 26 -0.17 -4.69 -2.66
N LEU A 27 -0.95 -4.70 -1.58
CA LEU A 27 -0.65 -3.98 -0.35
C LEU A 27 -0.27 -5.01 0.70
N TYR A 28 1.00 -5.02 1.10
CA TYR A 28 1.59 -5.99 1.98
C TYR A 28 1.98 -5.36 3.31
N ASP A 29 1.48 -5.92 4.40
CA ASP A 29 1.88 -5.52 5.74
C ASP A 29 3.18 -6.23 6.11
N ALA A 30 4.25 -5.46 6.22
CA ALA A 30 5.55 -5.99 6.59
C ALA A 30 5.60 -6.49 8.05
N CYS A 31 4.68 -6.08 8.93
CA CYS A 31 4.57 -6.60 10.29
C CYS A 31 3.99 -8.01 10.32
N SER A 32 2.73 -8.14 9.89
CA SER A 32 2.03 -9.44 9.92
C SER A 32 2.49 -10.40 8.84
N LYS A 33 3.33 -9.95 7.89
CA LYS A 33 3.78 -10.70 6.71
C LYS A 33 2.63 -11.18 5.83
N ARG A 34 1.56 -10.38 5.72
CA ARG A 34 0.33 -10.72 4.99
C ARG A 34 -0.01 -9.67 3.95
N ALA A 35 -0.56 -10.14 2.84
CA ALA A 35 -1.24 -9.26 1.89
C ALA A 35 -2.57 -8.78 2.51
N LEU A 36 -2.70 -7.48 2.72
CA LEU A 36 -3.93 -6.84 3.19
C LEU A 36 -4.91 -6.59 2.05
N MET A 37 -4.39 -6.41 0.83
CA MET A 37 -5.18 -6.24 -0.39
C MET A 37 -4.42 -6.76 -1.60
N VAL A 38 -5.14 -7.40 -2.50
CA VAL A 38 -4.68 -7.81 -3.83
C VAL A 38 -5.77 -7.42 -4.82
N VAL A 39 -5.43 -6.61 -5.81
CA VAL A 39 -6.40 -6.10 -6.79
C VAL A 39 -5.83 -6.11 -8.19
N ALA A 40 -6.62 -6.58 -9.16
CA ALA A 40 -6.28 -6.48 -10.58
C ALA A 40 -6.50 -5.04 -11.06
N VAL A 41 -5.52 -4.49 -11.76
CA VAL A 41 -5.53 -3.11 -12.25
C VAL A 41 -5.21 -3.09 -13.74
N GLU A 42 -5.92 -2.29 -14.53
CA GLU A 42 -5.56 -2.11 -15.94
C GLU A 42 -4.31 -1.22 -16.08
N ARG A 43 -4.24 -0.17 -15.27
CA ARG A 43 -3.14 0.79 -15.21
C ARG A 43 -2.93 1.24 -13.79
N GLU A 44 -1.67 1.34 -13.40
CA GLU A 44 -1.26 1.94 -12.14
C GLU A 44 -1.47 3.46 -12.17
N THR A 45 -2.29 3.96 -11.26
CA THR A 45 -2.59 5.40 -11.10
C THR A 45 -2.51 5.78 -9.63
N ASN A 46 -2.15 7.05 -9.33
CA ASN A 46 -2.05 7.53 -7.95
C ASN A 46 -3.41 7.46 -7.22
N ALA A 47 -4.51 7.57 -7.97
CA ALA A 47 -5.86 7.39 -7.46
C ALA A 47 -6.11 5.97 -6.91
N LEU A 48 -5.53 4.93 -7.52
CA LEU A 48 -5.68 3.56 -7.02
C LEU A 48 -4.92 3.35 -5.70
N TYR A 49 -3.71 3.93 -5.59
CA TYR A 49 -2.93 3.89 -4.35
C TYR A 49 -3.68 4.56 -3.18
N THR A 50 -4.18 5.77 -3.40
CA THR A 50 -4.91 6.54 -2.38
C THR A 50 -6.23 5.86 -1.97
N GLN A 51 -6.99 5.30 -2.93
CA GLN A 51 -8.19 4.52 -2.63
C GLN A 51 -7.88 3.26 -1.83
N ALA A 52 -6.82 2.53 -2.18
CA ALA A 52 -6.44 1.31 -1.47
C ALA A 52 -6.02 1.61 -0.03
N VAL A 53 -5.25 2.69 0.19
CA VAL A 53 -4.89 3.17 1.54
C VAL A 53 -6.11 3.62 2.33
N ALA A 54 -7.04 4.35 1.73
CA ALA A 54 -8.29 4.76 2.37
C ALA A 54 -9.12 3.54 2.82
N ALA A 55 -9.26 2.53 1.96
CA ALA A 55 -9.97 1.30 2.30
C ALA A 55 -9.31 0.50 3.44
N LEU A 56 -7.99 0.56 3.61
CA LEU A 56 -7.32 -0.02 4.78
C LEU A 56 -7.60 0.79 6.05
N ARG A 57 -7.57 2.14 5.96
CA ARG A 57 -7.89 3.03 7.08
C ARG A 57 -9.34 2.86 7.56
N GLU A 58 -10.28 2.70 6.65
CA GLU A 58 -11.70 2.40 6.96
C GLU A 58 -11.87 1.07 7.72
N LYS A 59 -10.96 0.11 7.50
CA LYS A 59 -10.90 -1.16 8.26
C LYS A 59 -10.20 -1.02 9.62
N GLY A 60 -9.80 0.18 10.02
CA GLY A 60 -9.10 0.45 11.27
C GLY A 60 -7.61 0.10 11.25
N ILE A 61 -7.01 -0.07 10.07
CA ILE A 61 -5.58 -0.36 9.95
C ILE A 61 -4.82 0.98 10.00
N GLU A 62 -3.96 1.12 11.01
CA GLU A 62 -3.08 2.27 11.16
C GLU A 62 -1.88 2.14 10.20
N ILE A 63 -1.72 3.10 9.29
CA ILE A 63 -0.63 3.15 8.32
C ILE A 63 0.31 4.28 8.74
N GLN A 64 1.50 3.93 9.20
CA GLN A 64 2.49 4.88 9.70
C GLN A 64 3.58 5.22 8.69
N SER A 65 3.82 4.34 7.72
CA SER A 65 4.74 4.57 6.62
C SER A 65 4.37 3.71 5.43
N ILE A 66 4.70 4.19 4.23
CA ILE A 66 4.47 3.51 2.97
C ILE A 66 5.80 3.38 2.23
N ILE A 67 6.09 2.19 1.73
CA ILE A 67 7.14 1.94 0.74
C ILE A 67 6.44 1.62 -0.58
N CYS A 68 6.74 2.39 -1.61
CA CYS A 68 6.23 2.19 -2.96
C CYS A 68 7.35 2.42 -3.97
N ASP A 69 7.22 1.84 -5.17
CA ASP A 69 8.12 2.13 -6.28
C ASP A 69 8.02 3.62 -6.67
N GLY A 70 9.07 4.17 -7.26
CA GLY A 70 9.31 5.60 -7.53
C GLY A 70 8.40 6.21 -8.61
N LYS A 71 7.11 5.90 -8.60
CA LYS A 71 6.11 6.47 -9.50
C LYS A 71 5.99 7.97 -9.28
N SER A 72 6.10 8.74 -10.36
CA SER A 72 6.00 10.20 -10.32
C SER A 72 4.68 10.68 -9.70
N GLY A 73 4.77 11.61 -8.75
CA GLY A 73 3.61 12.19 -8.04
C GLY A 73 2.95 11.28 -7.01
N LEU A 74 3.45 10.05 -6.80
CA LEU A 74 2.91 9.14 -5.80
C LEU A 74 3.26 9.60 -4.38
N LEU A 75 4.48 10.07 -4.17
CA LEU A 75 4.91 10.65 -2.89
C LEU A 75 4.06 11.88 -2.51
N ASP A 76 3.73 12.72 -3.49
CA ASP A 76 2.88 13.90 -3.27
C ASP A 76 1.48 13.52 -2.79
N SER A 77 1.00 12.33 -3.17
CA SER A 77 -0.32 11.82 -2.77
C SER A 77 -0.38 11.44 -1.28
N PHE A 78 0.77 11.37 -0.60
CA PHE A 78 0.89 10.90 0.78
C PHE A 78 1.68 11.85 1.70
N LEU A 79 1.86 13.13 1.32
CA LEU A 79 2.59 14.15 2.09
C LEU A 79 2.07 14.42 3.51
N GLY A 80 0.90 13.89 3.89
CA GLY A 80 0.29 14.06 5.21
C GLY A 80 -0.06 12.74 5.91
N ILE A 81 0.58 11.63 5.52
CA ILE A 81 0.56 10.39 6.31
C ILE A 81 1.47 10.53 7.53
#